data_AF-A0A6J7Q5F2-F1
#
_entry.id   AF-A0A6J7Q5F2-F1
#
_cell.length_a   1.000
_cell.length_b   1.000
_cell.length_c   1.000
_cell.angle_alpha   90.00
_cell.angle_beta   90.00
_cell.angle_gamma   90.00
#
_symmetry.space_group_name_H-M   'P 1'
#
loop_
_entity.id
_entity.type
_entity.pdbx_description
1 polymer ?
#
loop_
_entity_poly.entity_id
_entity_poly.type
_entity_poly.pdbx_seq_one_letter_code
_entity_poly.pdbx_strand_id
1 'polypeptide(L)' 'MKDANAPAKQVHHGNTPAAWTTTVLVTLAFTAGTLSIMFANWIAFGASVALLVVAGIVGKVMQMLGLGAVARR' A
#
# COMPACT_ATOMS: atom_id res chain seq x y z
N MET A 1 39.23 -3.68 22.95
CA MET A 1 39.01 -2.89 21.72
C MET A 1 38.67 -3.84 20.59
N LYS A 2 37.37 -4.02 20.29
CA LYS A 2 36.77 -4.30 18.96
C LYS A 2 35.38 -4.93 19.13
N ASP A 3 34.38 -4.09 18.85
CA ASP A 3 33.19 -4.40 18.06
C ASP A 3 32.04 -5.20 18.73
N ALA A 4 31.55 -4.75 19.88
CA ALA A 4 30.26 -5.20 20.45
C ALA A 4 29.03 -4.52 19.81
N ASN A 5 29.20 -3.83 18.68
CA ASN A 5 28.16 -3.03 18.04
C ASN A 5 28.02 -3.40 16.55
N ALA A 6 27.65 -4.66 16.28
CA ALA A 6 27.13 -5.01 14.96
C ALA A 6 25.77 -4.30 14.81
N PRO A 7 25.55 -3.46 13.80
CA PRO A 7 24.28 -2.75 13.63
C PRO A 7 23.15 -3.78 13.52
N ALA A 8 22.25 -3.77 14.51
CA ALA A 8 21.07 -4.63 14.52
C ALA A 8 20.30 -4.45 13.20
N LYS A 9 20.01 -5.57 12.54
CA LYS A 9 19.25 -5.65 11.29
C LYS A 9 17.88 -5.00 11.50
N GLN A 10 17.71 -3.75 11.09
CA GLN A 10 16.40 -3.09 11.11
C GLN A 10 15.54 -3.70 10.00
N VAL A 11 14.87 -4.80 10.32
CA VAL A 11 13.90 -5.45 9.46
C VAL A 11 12.65 -4.56 9.47
N HIS A 12 12.41 -3.81 8.39
CA HIS A 12 11.16 -3.06 8.23
C HIS A 12 10.01 -4.06 8.04
N HIS A 13 9.40 -4.49 9.15
CA HIS A 13 8.26 -5.40 9.21
C HIS A 13 7.00 -4.74 8.65
N GLY A 14 6.81 -4.72 7.33
CA GLY A 14 5.57 -4.24 6.69
C GLY A 14 5.20 -2.77 6.96
N ASN A 15 5.89 -2.05 7.84
CA ASN A 15 5.61 -0.70 8.29
C ASN A 15 6.27 0.35 7.38
N THR A 16 6.39 0.03 6.09
CA THR A 16 6.89 0.98 5.11
C THR A 16 5.74 1.89 4.68
N PRO A 17 5.97 3.19 4.44
CA PRO A 17 4.92 4.09 3.97
C PRO A 17 4.24 3.58 2.70
N ALA A 18 5.02 3.00 1.77
CA ALA A 18 4.46 2.40 0.55
C ALA A 18 3.47 1.26 0.86
N ALA A 19 3.79 0.40 1.81
CA ALA A 19 2.93 -0.72 2.18
C ALA A 19 1.63 -0.25 2.84
N TRP A 20 1.71 0.68 3.81
CA TRP A 20 0.53 1.15 4.52
C TRP A 20 -0.38 2.00 3.63
N THR A 21 0.18 2.93 2.83
CA THR A 21 -0.62 3.76 1.92
C THR A 21 -1.35 2.91 0.88
N THR A 22 -0.66 1.95 0.26
CA THR A 22 -1.29 1.05 -0.73
C THR A 22 -2.41 0.25 -0.08
N THR A 23 -2.18 -0.31 1.12
CA THR A 23 -3.16 -1.13 1.82
C THR A 23 -4.42 -0.33 2.19
N VAL A 24 -4.26 0.89 2.71
CA VAL A 24 -5.40 1.76 3.05
C VAL A 24 -6.21 2.11 1.81
N LEU A 25 -5.55 2.52 0.72
CA LEU A 25 -6.25 2.88 -0.52
C LEU A 25 -7.03 1.69 -1.11
N VAL A 26 -6.40 0.52 -1.17
CA VAL A 26 -7.05 -0.71 -1.65
C VAL A 26 -8.23 -1.09 -0.75
N THR A 27 -8.07 -1.00 0.57
CA THR A 27 -9.14 -1.32 1.53
C THR A 27 -10.34 -0.38 1.37
N LEU A 28 -10.11 0.92 1.20
CA LEU A 28 -11.16 1.89 0.95
C LEU A 28 -11.88 1.64 -0.37
N ALA A 29 -11.14 1.38 -1.44
CA ALA A 29 -11.70 1.08 -2.75
C ALA A 29 -12.58 -0.20 -2.72
N PHE A 30 -12.13 -1.26 -2.04
CA PHE A 30 -12.92 -2.48 -1.87
C PHE A 30 -14.16 -2.26 -1.01
N THR A 31 -14.04 -1.50 0.08
CA THR A 31 -15.16 -1.21 0.98
C THR A 31 -16.22 -0.40 0.23
N ALA A 32 -15.82 0.68 -0.44
CA ALA A 32 -16.70 1.52 -1.25
C ALA A 32 -17.32 0.75 -2.43
N GLY A 33 -16.53 -0.11 -3.10
CA GLY A 33 -17.00 -0.94 -4.20
C GLY A 33 -18.05 -1.96 -3.75
N THR A 34 -17.81 -2.62 -2.61
CA THR A 34 -18.76 -3.57 -2.02
C THR A 34 -20.08 -2.89 -1.66
N LEU A 35 -20.02 -1.73 -0.98
CA LEU A 35 -21.21 -0.93 -0.67
C LEU A 35 -21.94 -0.47 -1.94
N SER A 36 -21.21 -0.09 -2.98
CA SER A 36 -21.81 0.35 -4.25
C SER A 36 -22.63 -0.76 -4.92
N ILE A 37 -22.14 -2.01 -4.89
CA ILE A 37 -22.88 -3.18 -5.39
C ILE A 37 -24.13 -3.43 -4.54
N MET A 38 -24.04 -3.30 -3.20
CA MET A 38 -25.20 -3.52 -2.31
C MET A 38 -26.36 -2.56 -2.61
N PHE A 39 -26.06 -1.32 -3.01
CA PHE A 39 -27.06 -0.32 -3.40
C PHE A 39 -27.38 -0.31 -4.90
N ALA A 40 -26.89 -1.29 -5.68
CA ALA A 40 -27.01 -1.35 -7.14
C ALA A 40 -26.58 -0.06 -7.86
N ASN A 41 -25.65 0.71 -7.25
CA ASN A 41 -25.18 1.97 -7.80
C ASN A 41 -23.95 1.74 -8.69
N TRP A 42 -24.20 1.64 -10.00
CA TRP A 42 -23.16 1.35 -10.98
C TRP A 42 -22.12 2.47 -11.15
N ILE A 43 -22.53 3.73 -10.92
CA ILE A 43 -21.62 4.89 -11.01
C ILE A 43 -20.62 4.86 -9.86
N ALA A 44 -21.11 4.67 -8.62
CA ALA A 44 -20.26 4.58 -7.44
C ALA A 44 -19.34 3.36 -7.49
N PHE A 45 -19.81 2.25 -8.07
CA PHE A 45 -18.99 1.07 -8.33
C PHE A 45 -17.85 1.39 -9.30
N GLY A 46 -18.15 2.04 -10.44
CA GLY A 46 -17.13 2.49 -11.39
C GLY A 46 -16.09 3.41 -10.75
N ALA A 47 -16.52 4.35 -9.91
CA ALA A 47 -15.62 5.23 -9.16
C ALA A 47 -14.70 4.44 -8.20
N SER A 48 -15.23 3.42 -7.54
CA SER A 48 -14.47 2.54 -6.63
C SER A 48 -13.43 1.71 -7.38
N VAL A 49 -13.76 1.21 -8.58
CA VAL A 49 -12.81 0.53 -9.46
C VAL A 49 -11.70 1.47 -9.91
N ALA A 50 -12.04 2.70 -10.31
CA ALA A 50 -11.05 3.70 -10.67
C ALA A 50 -10.11 4.02 -9.49
N LEU A 51 -10.65 4.13 -8.27
CA LEU A 51 -9.85 4.33 -7.05
C LEU A 51 -8.89 3.15 -6.79
N LEU A 52 -9.34 1.92 -7.05
CA LEU A 52 -8.52 0.70 -6.94
C LEU A 52 -7.32 0.73 -7.89
N VAL A 53 -7.53 1.19 -9.13
CA VAL A 53 -6.44 1.39 -10.10
C VAL A 53 -5.47 2.45 -9.61
N VAL A 54 -5.97 3.59 -9.11
CA VAL A 54 -5.13 4.65 -8.54
C VAL A 54 -4.31 4.14 -7.36
N ALA A 55 -4.88 3.30 -6.50
CA ALA A 55 -4.17 2.68 -5.38
C ALA A 55 -2.95 1.87 -5.84
N GLY A 56 -3.12 1.07 -6.90
CA GLY A 56 -2.02 0.30 -7.49
C GLY A 56 -0.93 1.19 -8.10
N ILE A 57 -1.32 2.29 -8.76
CA ILE A 57 -0.37 3.27 -9.30
C ILE A 57 0.43 3.93 -8.18
N VAL A 58 -0.25 4.41 -7.12
CA VAL A 58 0.40 5.05 -5.98
C VAL A 58 1.39 4.10 -5.31
N GLY A 59 1.01 2.85 -5.09
CA GLY A 59 1.91 1.84 -4.52
C GLY A 59 3.17 1.63 -5.36
N LYS A 60 3.02 1.52 -6.68
CA LYS A 60 4.15 1.37 -7.61
C LYS A 60 5.06 2.60 -7.60
N VAL A 61 4.48 3.82 -7.59
CA VAL A 61 5.24 5.06 -7.51
C VAL A 61 6.02 5.13 -6.19
N MET A 62 5.39 4.83 -5.06
CA MET A 62 6.07 4.82 -3.76
C MET A 62 7.19 3.78 -3.68
N GLN A 63 7.02 2.61 -4.31
CA GLN A 63 8.09 1.62 -4.45
C GLN A 63 9.26 2.18 -5.26
N MET A 64 9.01 2.87 -6.38
CA MET A 64 10.05 3.51 -7.20
C MET A 64 10.79 4.62 -6.45
N LEU A 65 10.11 5.33 -5.56
CA LEU A 65 10.69 6.37 -4.71
C LEU A 65 11.53 5.81 -3.55
N GLY A 66 11.67 4.49 -3.42
CA GLY A 66 12.43 3.86 -2.34
C GLY A 66 11.71 3.86 -0.99
N LEU A 67 10.43 4.22 -0.95
CA LEU A 67 9.57 4.18 0.25
C LEU A 67 9.03 2.77 0.55
N GLY A 68 9.38 1.79 -0.28
CA GLY A 68 9.08 0.38 -0.10
C GLY A 68 10.11 -0.36 0.75
N ALA A 69 9.92 -1.66 0.91
CA ALA A 69 10.88 -2.49 1.64
C ALA A 69 12.21 -2.56 0.87
N VAL A 70 13.31 -2.16 1.52
CA VAL A 70 14.65 -2.31 0.96
C VAL A 70 15.01 -3.80 0.98
N ALA A 71 14.94 -4.44 -0.19
CA ALA A 71 15.46 -5.78 -0.39
C ALA A 71 16.99 -5.74 -0.39
N ARG A 72 17.61 -5.76 0.80
CA ARG A 72 19.07 -5.90 0.90
C ARG A 72 19.43 -7.38 0.74
N ARG A 73 20.08 -7.73 -0.39
CA ARG A 73 20.81 -9.00 -0.58
C ARG A 73 21.96 -9.11 0.41
#